data_AF-A0A3D5BQ95-F1
#
_entry.id   AF-A0A3D5BQ95-F1
#
_cell.length_a   1.000
_cell.length_b   1.000
_cell.length_c   1.000
_cell.angle_alpha   90.00
_cell.angle_beta   90.00
_cell.angle_gamma   90.00
#
_symmetry.space_group_name_H-M   'P 1'
#
loop_
_entity.id
_entity.type
_entity.pdbx_description
1 polymer ?
#
loop_
_entity_poly.entity_id
_entity_poly.type
_entity_poly.pdbx_seq_one_letter_code
_entity_poly.pdbx_strand_id
1 'polypeptide(L)'
;MGNERKPAIPQEFPMTKFGIILLALLLSSTASAEGILQVKGHAFSNVHAWQKGTEVRVSGRVSGGPARTPFQAVIHVLNDEGGTHRVTVRMNSFTGQGETFECGFKSKKRSRWWQVSQIEVVGPDPDEIRALKGKAEAPRQTQTAAPSGAMPESGPPQCFPLEAANAGPMPKVIFSSRRPVCVTVRALPSGRLVLMSNIDQNVPKEALLPKGEYAAKIVGHGFVANRNFSVSGKGVEIDLN
;
A
#
# COMPACT_ATOMS: atom_id res chain seq x y z
N MET A 1 0.35 -68.64 -40.03
CA MET A 1 0.10 -67.90 -38.77
C MET A 1 1.33 -67.03 -38.51
N GLY A 2 1.15 -65.71 -38.41
CA GLY A 2 2.22 -64.76 -38.14
C GLY A 2 1.95 -63.37 -38.73
N ASN A 3 0.87 -62.72 -38.28
CA ASN A 3 0.60 -61.31 -38.60
C ASN A 3 1.52 -60.43 -37.75
N GLU A 4 2.59 -59.87 -38.32
CA GLU A 4 3.35 -58.80 -37.68
C GLU A 4 2.61 -57.47 -37.82
N ARG A 5 2.18 -56.92 -36.68
CA ARG A 5 1.58 -55.59 -36.59
C ARG A 5 2.69 -54.54 -36.63
N LYS A 6 2.64 -53.62 -37.60
CA LYS A 6 3.39 -52.36 -37.55
C LYS A 6 2.95 -51.52 -36.34
N PRO A 7 3.88 -50.85 -35.62
CA PRO A 7 3.51 -49.90 -34.58
C PRO A 7 2.94 -48.61 -35.20
N ALA A 8 1.87 -48.11 -34.59
CA ALA A 8 1.24 -46.84 -34.92
C ALA A 8 2.11 -45.67 -34.45
N ILE A 9 2.36 -44.73 -35.35
CA ILE A 9 3.01 -43.45 -35.07
C ILE A 9 2.04 -42.60 -34.22
N PRO A 10 2.45 -42.02 -33.08
CA PRO A 10 1.59 -41.13 -32.33
C PRO A 10 1.36 -39.84 -33.13
N GLN A 11 0.09 -39.51 -33.36
CA GLN A 11 -0.31 -38.22 -33.91
C GLN A 11 0.02 -37.12 -32.90
N GLU A 12 0.95 -36.24 -33.27
CA GLU A 12 1.11 -34.97 -32.59
C GLU A 12 -0.09 -34.08 -32.93
N PHE A 13 -0.85 -33.69 -31.91
CA PHE A 13 -1.92 -32.72 -32.04
C PHE A 13 -1.30 -31.33 -32.26
N PRO A 14 -1.51 -30.66 -33.40
CA PRO A 14 -1.04 -29.30 -33.57
C PRO A 14 -1.91 -28.38 -32.68
N MET A 15 -1.35 -27.89 -31.57
CA MET A 15 -1.94 -26.75 -30.86
C MET A 15 -2.05 -25.58 -31.84
N THR A 16 -3.27 -25.31 -32.28
CA THR A 16 -3.59 -24.22 -33.20
C THR A 16 -3.15 -22.90 -32.58
N LYS A 17 -2.45 -22.07 -33.37
CA LYS A 17 -1.89 -20.76 -32.98
C LYS A 17 -2.90 -19.85 -32.24
N PHE A 18 -4.20 -20.05 -32.47
CA PHE A 18 -5.29 -19.38 -31.77
C PHE A 18 -5.37 -19.69 -30.26
N GLY A 19 -5.09 -20.93 -29.84
CA GLY A 19 -5.10 -21.30 -28.42
C GLY A 19 -3.99 -20.63 -27.63
N ILE A 20 -2.82 -20.46 -28.25
CA ILE A 20 -1.67 -19.79 -27.64
C ILE A 20 -1.93 -18.28 -27.49
N ILE A 21 -2.58 -17.64 -28.46
CA ILE A 21 -2.94 -16.21 -28.40
C ILE A 21 -3.98 -15.96 -27.30
N LEU A 22 -4.99 -16.83 -27.18
CA LEU A 22 -6.01 -16.72 -26.14
C LEU A 22 -5.40 -16.92 -24.73
N LEU A 23 -4.47 -17.87 -24.59
CA LEU A 23 -3.75 -18.10 -23.33
C LEU A 23 -2.85 -16.90 -22.96
N ALA A 24 -2.18 -16.30 -23.95
CA ALA A 24 -1.36 -15.11 -23.73
C ALA A 24 -2.20 -13.89 -23.29
N LEU A 25 -3.40 -13.71 -23.84
CA LEU A 25 -4.36 -12.68 -23.44
C LEU A 25 -4.90 -12.90 -22.01
N LEU A 26 -5.15 -14.15 -21.62
CA LEU A 26 -5.58 -14.49 -20.26
C LEU A 26 -4.48 -14.26 -19.22
N LEU A 27 -3.22 -14.54 -19.57
CA LEU A 27 -2.06 -14.37 -18.69
C LEU A 27 -1.61 -12.91 -18.53
N SER A 28 -2.03 -12.00 -19.43
CA SER A 28 -1.67 -10.57 -19.36
C SER A 28 -2.66 -9.73 -18.55
N SER A 29 -3.69 -10.35 -17.98
CA SER A 29 -4.66 -9.68 -17.11
C SER A 29 -4.23 -9.72 -15.64
N THR A 30 -3.03 -9.21 -15.31
CA THR A 30 -2.70 -8.94 -13.90
C THR A 30 -3.42 -7.66 -13.49
N ALA A 31 -4.68 -7.80 -13.05
CA ALA A 31 -5.37 -6.75 -12.34
C ALA A 31 -4.68 -6.56 -10.98
N SER A 32 -3.69 -5.67 -10.94
CA SER A 32 -3.07 -5.24 -9.71
C SER A 32 -4.09 -4.40 -8.94
N ALA A 33 -4.79 -5.02 -7.98
CA ALA A 33 -5.59 -4.29 -7.03
C ALA A 33 -4.67 -3.34 -6.25
N GLU A 34 -4.85 -2.03 -6.43
CA GLU A 34 -4.14 -1.02 -5.67
C GLU A 34 -4.38 -1.29 -4.17
N GLY A 35 -3.29 -1.50 -3.43
CA GLY A 35 -3.35 -1.91 -2.03
C GLY A 35 -4.07 -0.89 -1.15
N ILE A 36 -4.62 -1.36 -0.03
CA ILE A 36 -5.27 -0.49 0.97
C ILE A 36 -4.24 0.48 1.55
N LEU A 37 -4.48 1.78 1.40
CA LEU A 37 -3.64 2.86 1.93
C LEU A 37 -4.12 3.25 3.33
N GLN A 38 -3.28 3.06 4.35
CA GLN A 38 -3.62 3.48 5.71
C GLN A 38 -3.04 4.87 6.04
N VAL A 39 -3.90 5.81 6.45
CA VAL A 39 -3.53 7.18 6.82
C VAL A 39 -4.28 7.59 8.08
N LYS A 40 -3.55 7.94 9.16
CA LYS A 40 -4.12 8.33 10.47
C LYS A 40 -5.24 7.40 10.96
N GLY A 41 -5.03 6.08 10.86
CA GLY A 41 -6.01 5.06 11.27
C GLY A 41 -7.19 4.84 10.31
N HIS A 42 -7.29 5.61 9.23
CA HIS A 42 -8.28 5.40 8.17
C HIS A 42 -7.67 4.53 7.07
N ALA A 43 -8.45 3.61 6.52
CA ALA A 43 -8.10 2.74 5.43
C ALA A 43 -8.79 3.21 4.15
N PHE A 44 -7.99 3.60 3.17
CA PHE A 44 -8.45 3.99 1.84
C PHE A 44 -8.26 2.82 0.89
N SER A 45 -9.28 2.49 0.12
CA SER A 45 -9.26 1.37 -0.82
C SER A 45 -9.90 1.75 -2.14
N ASN A 46 -9.45 1.11 -3.23
CA ASN A 46 -9.93 1.36 -4.59
C ASN A 46 -9.92 2.86 -4.95
N VAL A 47 -8.88 3.59 -4.54
CA VAL A 47 -8.81 5.03 -4.80
C VAL A 47 -8.21 5.26 -6.18
N HIS A 48 -9.04 5.68 -7.12
CA HIS A 48 -8.66 5.85 -8.51
C HIS A 48 -8.95 7.26 -8.99
N ALA A 49 -8.14 7.72 -9.93
CA ALA A 49 -8.31 8.99 -10.61
C ALA A 49 -8.47 8.77 -12.11
N TRP A 50 -9.43 9.43 -12.73
CA TRP A 50 -9.67 9.33 -14.17
C TRP A 50 -10.24 10.64 -14.72
N GLN A 51 -10.18 10.80 -16.03
CA GLN A 51 -10.66 12.01 -16.69
C GLN A 51 -11.73 11.69 -17.73
N LYS A 52 -12.81 12.46 -17.70
CA LYS A 52 -13.87 12.47 -18.70
C LYS A 52 -14.03 13.88 -19.26
N GLY A 53 -13.59 14.08 -20.50
CA GLY A 53 -13.53 15.43 -21.09
C GLY A 53 -12.56 16.33 -20.33
N THR A 54 -13.03 17.47 -19.84
CA THR A 54 -12.23 18.40 -19.02
C THR A 54 -12.35 18.14 -17.52
N GLU A 55 -13.19 17.19 -17.10
CA GLU A 55 -13.41 16.88 -15.69
C GLU A 55 -12.54 15.69 -15.27
N VAL A 56 -11.71 15.90 -14.26
CA VAL A 56 -10.94 14.85 -13.59
C VAL A 56 -11.68 14.48 -12.32
N ARG A 57 -11.93 13.19 -12.14
CA ARG A 57 -12.63 12.63 -10.99
C ARG A 57 -11.71 11.71 -10.22
N VAL A 58 -11.85 11.75 -8.91
CA VAL A 58 -11.17 10.91 -7.95
C VAL A 58 -12.25 10.28 -7.09
N SER A 59 -12.26 8.95 -7.02
CA SER A 59 -13.19 8.23 -6.16
C SER A 59 -12.52 7.06 -5.48
N GLY A 60 -13.13 6.61 -4.40
CA GLY A 60 -12.66 5.46 -3.65
C GLY A 60 -13.54 5.20 -2.44
N ARG A 61 -13.04 4.33 -1.56
CA ARG A 61 -13.67 4.02 -0.28
C ARG A 61 -12.74 4.38 0.87
N VAL A 62 -13.32 4.87 1.95
CA VAL A 62 -12.63 5.12 3.22
C VAL A 62 -13.35 4.37 4.33
N SER A 63 -12.61 3.62 5.14
CA SER A 63 -13.11 2.91 6.32
C SER A 63 -12.19 3.10 7.51
N GLY A 64 -12.63 2.68 8.70
CA GLY A 64 -11.84 2.79 9.91
C GLY A 64 -11.60 4.22 10.38
N GLY A 65 -10.70 4.39 11.33
CA GLY A 65 -10.43 5.69 11.95
C GLY A 65 -11.55 6.17 12.87
N PRO A 66 -11.34 7.31 13.55
CA PRO A 66 -12.37 7.93 14.38
C PRO A 66 -13.54 8.41 13.52
N ALA A 67 -14.74 7.90 13.79
CA ALA A 67 -15.99 8.39 13.20
C ALA A 67 -16.19 9.86 13.59
N ARG A 68 -15.82 10.76 12.68
CA ARG A 68 -15.87 12.22 12.85
C ARG A 68 -16.58 12.85 11.67
N THR A 69 -17.43 13.82 11.97
CA THR A 69 -18.20 14.55 10.99
C THR A 69 -17.94 16.06 11.13
N PRO A 70 -17.57 16.76 10.04
CA PRO A 70 -17.25 16.22 8.73
C PRO A 70 -15.87 15.53 8.71
N PHE A 71 -15.78 14.39 8.06
CA PHE A 71 -14.50 13.80 7.66
C PHE A 71 -13.92 14.61 6.50
N GLN A 72 -12.62 14.89 6.55
CA GLN A 72 -11.91 15.60 5.50
C GLN A 72 -10.60 14.91 5.17
N ALA A 73 -10.35 14.75 3.88
CA ALA A 73 -9.09 14.26 3.36
C ALA A 73 -8.68 15.06 2.13
N VAL A 74 -7.38 15.11 1.89
CA VAL A 74 -6.77 15.73 0.73
C VAL A 74 -6.12 14.63 -0.08
N ILE A 75 -6.47 14.55 -1.35
CA ILE A 75 -5.90 13.58 -2.29
C ILE A 75 -5.06 14.35 -3.31
N HIS A 76 -3.80 13.97 -3.43
CA HIS A 76 -2.88 14.47 -4.43
C HIS A 76 -2.91 13.53 -5.62
N VAL A 77 -3.13 14.11 -6.80
CA VAL A 77 -3.22 13.38 -8.07
C VAL A 77 -2.12 13.90 -9.00
N LEU A 78 -1.31 12.98 -9.50
CA LEU A 78 -0.31 13.23 -10.53
C LEU A 78 -0.89 12.98 -11.91
N ASN A 79 -0.41 13.73 -12.89
CA ASN A 79 -0.67 13.50 -14.31
C ASN A 79 0.61 13.12 -15.06
N ASP A 80 0.46 12.79 -16.34
CA ASP A 80 1.54 12.38 -17.23
C ASP A 80 2.56 13.48 -17.59
N GLU A 81 2.24 14.73 -17.30
CA GLU A 81 3.15 15.87 -17.42
C GLU A 81 3.94 16.12 -16.11
N GLY A 82 3.73 15.32 -15.06
CA GLY A 82 4.33 15.51 -13.73
C GLY A 82 3.63 16.58 -12.87
N GLY A 83 2.52 17.14 -13.34
CA GLY A 83 1.70 18.09 -12.60
C GLY A 83 0.98 17.41 -11.43
N THR A 84 1.07 18.02 -10.25
CA THR A 84 0.36 17.56 -9.04
C THR A 84 -0.87 18.44 -8.79
N HIS A 85 -2.02 17.81 -8.63
CA HIS A 85 -3.30 18.45 -8.37
C HIS A 85 -3.84 18.01 -7.02
N ARG A 86 -4.36 18.97 -6.26
CA ARG A 86 -4.90 18.74 -4.92
C ARG A 86 -6.42 18.72 -4.97
N VAL A 87 -7.02 17.65 -4.47
CA VAL A 87 -8.47 17.47 -4.42
C VAL A 87 -8.91 17.23 -2.98
N THR A 88 -9.86 18.01 -2.49
CA THR A 88 -10.36 17.87 -1.12
C THR A 88 -11.63 17.03 -1.11
N VAL A 89 -11.59 15.93 -0.37
CA VAL A 89 -12.75 15.11 -0.03
C VAL A 89 -13.34 15.62 1.28
N ARG A 90 -14.65 15.85 1.30
CA ARG A 90 -15.39 16.19 2.52
C ARG A 90 -16.64 15.34 2.61
N MET A 91 -16.79 14.62 3.72
CA MET A 91 -17.94 13.76 3.98
C MET A 91 -18.63 14.24 5.26
N ASN A 92 -19.87 14.68 5.14
CA ASN A 92 -20.62 15.22 6.28
C ASN A 92 -21.16 14.12 7.23
N SER A 93 -21.18 12.86 6.77
CA SER A 93 -21.74 11.71 7.49
C SER A 93 -20.80 10.49 7.39
N PHE A 94 -19.61 10.59 7.99
CA PHE A 94 -18.64 9.51 8.04
C PHE A 94 -18.78 8.68 9.33
N THR A 95 -18.96 7.38 9.17
CA THR A 95 -19.20 6.40 10.23
C THR A 95 -18.04 5.40 10.39
N GLY A 96 -17.09 5.37 9.46
CA GLY A 96 -15.94 4.46 9.45
C GLY A 96 -16.24 3.08 8.88
N GLN A 97 -17.40 2.89 8.24
CA GLN A 97 -17.89 1.58 7.78
C GLN A 97 -17.55 1.27 6.31
N GLY A 98 -16.78 2.11 5.62
CA GLY A 98 -16.41 1.87 4.21
C GLY A 98 -17.19 2.74 3.24
N GLU A 99 -17.37 4.00 3.61
CA GLU A 99 -18.07 5.00 2.85
C GLU A 99 -17.33 5.32 1.55
N THR A 100 -18.10 5.51 0.48
CA THR A 100 -17.59 5.92 -0.82
C THR A 100 -17.49 7.43 -0.89
N PHE A 101 -16.42 7.94 -1.49
CA PHE A 101 -16.29 9.34 -1.85
C PHE A 101 -16.06 9.50 -3.33
N GLU A 102 -16.52 10.61 -3.88
CA GLU A 102 -16.22 11.07 -5.24
C GLU A 102 -16.01 12.58 -5.18
N CYS A 103 -14.94 13.04 -5.81
CA CYS A 103 -14.59 14.45 -5.90
C CYS A 103 -13.88 14.70 -7.23
N GLY A 104 -13.73 15.95 -7.63
CA GLY A 104 -13.12 16.24 -8.92
C GLY A 104 -12.68 17.68 -9.08
N PHE A 105 -11.95 17.93 -10.16
CA PHE A 105 -11.48 19.23 -10.57
C PHE A 105 -11.46 19.33 -12.10
N LYS A 106 -11.33 20.55 -12.62
CA LYS A 106 -11.24 20.77 -14.06
C LYS A 106 -9.77 20.80 -14.50
N SER A 107 -9.44 20.01 -15.51
CA SER A 107 -8.20 20.09 -16.25
C SER A 107 -8.46 20.61 -17.67
N LYS A 108 -7.67 21.61 -18.10
CA LYS A 108 -7.76 22.17 -19.46
C LYS A 108 -7.21 21.22 -20.51
N LYS A 109 -6.26 20.38 -20.13
CA LYS A 109 -5.60 19.42 -21.02
C LYS A 109 -6.02 18.00 -20.67
N ARG A 110 -6.06 17.15 -21.70
CA ARG A 110 -6.26 15.72 -21.53
C ARG A 110 -4.92 15.08 -21.21
N SER A 111 -4.87 14.35 -20.10
CA SER A 111 -3.71 13.55 -19.71
C SER A 111 -3.90 12.08 -20.08
N ARG A 112 -2.81 11.38 -20.40
CA ARG A 112 -2.85 9.95 -20.76
C ARG A 112 -3.13 9.07 -19.55
N TRP A 113 -2.67 9.49 -18.38
CA TRP A 113 -2.94 8.83 -17.12
C TRP A 113 -3.11 9.85 -15.99
N TRP A 114 -3.84 9.43 -14.97
CA TRP A 114 -3.99 10.12 -13.69
C TRP A 114 -3.70 9.10 -12.60
N GLN A 115 -2.90 9.47 -11.61
CA GLN A 115 -2.49 8.57 -10.55
C GLN A 115 -2.60 9.25 -9.20
N VAL A 116 -3.14 8.55 -8.21
CA VAL A 116 -3.13 9.01 -6.83
C VAL A 116 -1.70 8.89 -6.28
N SER A 117 -1.11 9.99 -5.85
CA SER A 117 0.26 10.03 -5.35
C SER A 117 0.33 10.04 -3.82
N GLN A 118 -0.60 10.74 -3.17
CA GLN A 118 -0.63 10.91 -1.73
C GLN A 118 -2.04 11.16 -1.24
N ILE A 119 -2.33 10.70 -0.02
CA ILE A 119 -3.57 10.99 0.70
C ILE A 119 -3.21 11.52 2.08
N GLU A 120 -3.83 12.61 2.48
CA GLU A 120 -3.69 13.21 3.80
C GLU A 120 -5.05 13.29 4.48
N VAL A 121 -5.14 12.90 5.75
CA VAL A 121 -6.36 13.08 6.55
C VAL A 121 -6.24 14.38 7.35
N VAL A 122 -7.22 15.27 7.15
CA VAL A 122 -7.29 16.58 7.79
C VAL A 122 -8.03 16.43 9.11
N GLY A 123 -7.31 16.71 10.21
CA GLY A 123 -7.80 16.54 11.58
C GLY A 123 -6.68 16.16 12.55
N PRO A 124 -6.86 16.37 13.87
CA PRO A 124 -5.86 16.03 14.87
C PRO A 124 -5.60 14.53 14.87
N ASP A 125 -4.38 14.16 15.23
CA ASP A 125 -3.91 12.77 15.19
C ASP A 125 -4.78 11.90 16.14
N PRO A 126 -5.20 10.67 15.74
CA PRO A 126 -5.78 9.70 16.68
C PRO A 126 -5.02 9.58 18.01
N ASP A 127 -3.69 9.73 18.00
CA ASP A 127 -2.87 9.71 19.20
C ASP A 127 -3.01 10.98 20.08
N GLU A 128 -3.23 12.15 19.47
CA GLU A 128 -3.54 13.40 20.19
C GLU A 128 -4.92 13.34 20.88
N ILE A 129 -5.87 12.58 20.32
CA ILE A 129 -7.23 12.46 20.86
C ILE A 129 -7.28 11.50 22.06
N ARG A 130 -6.45 10.46 22.07
CA ARG A 130 -6.27 9.61 23.26
C ARG A 130 -5.71 10.41 24.43
N ALA A 131 -4.78 11.33 24.17
CA ALA A 131 -4.25 12.24 25.19
C ALA A 131 -5.32 13.24 25.71
N LEU A 132 -6.27 13.65 24.87
CA LEU A 132 -7.36 14.55 25.27
C LEU A 132 -8.47 13.85 26.08
N LYS A 133 -8.76 12.57 25.83
CA LYS A 133 -9.74 11.79 26.63
C LYS A 133 -9.23 11.38 28.01
N GLY A 134 -7.91 11.40 28.24
CA GLY A 134 -7.29 11.09 29.54
C GLY A 134 -7.16 12.28 30.50
N LYS A 135 -7.61 13.49 30.13
CA LYS A 135 -7.38 14.73 30.90
C LYS A 135 -8.65 15.40 31.44
N ALA A 136 -9.72 14.64 31.64
CA ALA A 136 -10.92 15.13 32.35
C ALA A 136 -10.92 14.66 33.82
N GLU A 137 -10.08 15.28 34.67
CA GLU A 137 -10.40 15.71 36.05
C GLU A 137 -9.23 16.50 36.68
N ALA A 138 -9.55 17.75 37.04
CA ALA A 138 -8.95 18.87 37.82
C ALA A 138 -7.64 18.75 38.66
N PRO A 139 -7.09 19.87 39.23
CA PRO A 139 -6.97 21.27 38.78
C PRO A 139 -5.55 21.90 38.94
N ARG A 140 -5.33 23.01 38.20
CA ARG A 140 -4.36 24.14 38.35
C ARG A 140 -3.00 23.94 39.07
N GLN A 141 -1.91 24.21 38.34
CA GLN A 141 -0.85 25.14 38.76
C GLN A 141 -0.07 25.70 37.55
N THR A 142 0.59 26.84 37.77
CA THR A 142 0.80 27.95 36.83
C THR A 142 2.24 28.03 36.26
N GLN A 143 2.39 28.72 35.12
CA GLN A 143 3.60 29.32 34.50
C GLN A 143 4.52 28.34 33.72
N THR A 144 5.09 28.64 32.54
CA THR A 144 5.65 29.90 32.00
C THR A 144 5.70 29.86 30.46
N ALA A 145 5.77 31.04 29.83
CA ALA A 145 5.71 31.30 28.39
C ALA A 145 6.98 30.95 27.56
N ALA A 146 6.75 30.55 26.29
CA ALA A 146 7.50 30.84 25.03
C ALA A 146 9.01 30.48 24.90
N PRO A 147 9.56 30.15 23.70
CA PRO A 147 9.17 30.74 22.42
C PRO A 147 8.96 29.80 21.21
N SER A 148 8.19 30.37 20.27
CA SER A 148 8.18 30.11 18.83
C SER A 148 9.58 29.80 18.27
N GLY A 149 9.76 28.57 17.78
CA GLY A 149 10.89 28.16 16.95
C GLY A 149 10.39 27.71 15.58
N ALA A 150 10.95 28.28 14.53
CA ALA A 150 10.55 28.16 13.13
C ALA A 150 10.37 26.69 12.65
N MET A 151 9.35 26.47 11.81
CA MET A 151 9.24 25.23 11.04
C MET A 151 10.45 25.09 10.10
N PRO A 152 11.08 23.89 10.00
CA PRO A 152 12.07 23.67 8.96
C PRO A 152 11.37 23.69 7.59
N GLU A 153 11.95 24.42 6.65
CA GLU A 153 11.51 24.44 5.25
C GLU A 153 11.42 23.01 4.71
N SER A 154 10.22 22.64 4.26
CA SER A 154 10.03 21.44 3.45
C SER A 154 10.71 21.68 2.11
N GLY A 155 11.90 21.10 1.94
CA GLY A 155 12.51 20.92 0.62
C GLY A 155 11.59 20.16 -0.33
N PRO A 156 11.84 20.22 -1.64
CA PRO A 156 11.01 19.56 -2.64
C PRO A 156 10.94 18.04 -2.38
N PRO A 157 9.79 17.40 -2.65
CA PRO A 157 9.61 15.97 -2.44
C PRO A 157 10.66 15.21 -3.26
N GLN A 158 11.55 14.49 -2.57
CA GLN A 158 12.44 13.53 -3.22
C GLN A 158 11.58 12.40 -3.80
N CYS A 159 11.33 12.46 -5.10
CA CYS A 159 10.94 11.30 -5.89
C CYS A 159 12.10 10.30 -5.85
N PHE A 160 11.96 9.21 -5.10
CA PHE A 160 12.91 8.11 -5.20
C PHE A 160 12.62 7.33 -6.48
N PRO A 161 13.59 7.20 -7.40
CA PRO A 161 13.46 6.24 -8.48
C PRO A 161 13.41 4.82 -7.88
N LEU A 162 12.51 3.98 -8.41
CA LEU A 162 12.61 2.52 -8.32
C LEU A 162 13.83 2.07 -9.16
N GLU A 163 15.03 2.48 -8.77
CA GLU A 163 16.24 1.90 -9.31
C GLU A 163 16.44 0.53 -8.65
N ALA A 164 16.33 -0.49 -9.50
CA ALA A 164 16.89 -1.81 -9.26
C ALA A 164 18.42 -1.70 -9.22
N ALA A 165 18.96 -1.31 -8.07
CA ALA A 165 20.39 -1.31 -7.82
C ALA A 165 20.67 -2.06 -6.51
N ASN A 166 20.70 -3.39 -6.61
CA ASN A 166 21.50 -4.25 -5.74
C ASN A 166 21.66 -5.59 -6.47
N ALA A 167 22.60 -5.65 -7.40
CA ALA A 167 23.04 -6.87 -8.08
C ALA A 167 23.96 -7.71 -7.15
N GLY A 168 23.52 -7.92 -5.91
CA GLY A 168 24.15 -8.82 -4.95
C GLY A 168 23.29 -10.05 -4.73
N PRO A 169 23.87 -11.20 -4.32
CA PRO A 169 23.09 -12.38 -3.96
C PRO A 169 22.16 -12.02 -2.79
N MET A 170 20.85 -11.97 -3.04
CA MET A 170 19.84 -11.66 -2.04
C MET A 170 19.56 -12.90 -1.18
N PRO A 171 19.85 -12.87 0.13
CA PRO A 171 19.46 -13.95 1.02
C PRO A 171 17.94 -14.14 1.08
N LYS A 172 17.55 -15.40 1.21
CA LYS A 172 16.15 -15.83 1.31
C LYS A 172 15.63 -15.63 2.74
N VAL A 173 14.49 -14.97 2.87
CA VAL A 173 13.79 -14.78 4.14
C VAL A 173 12.44 -15.46 4.05
N ILE A 174 12.14 -16.30 5.03
CA ILE A 174 10.87 -17.05 5.11
C ILE A 174 10.06 -16.43 6.24
N PHE A 175 8.87 -15.97 5.92
CA PHE A 175 7.93 -15.42 6.88
C PHE A 175 6.83 -16.43 7.15
N SER A 176 6.64 -16.82 8.41
CA SER A 176 5.63 -17.79 8.82
C SER A 176 4.71 -17.19 9.89
N SER A 177 3.43 -17.55 9.85
CA SER A 177 2.42 -17.09 10.81
C SER A 177 1.35 -18.15 11.02
N ARG A 178 0.84 -18.29 12.24
CA ARG A 178 -0.30 -19.19 12.56
C ARG A 178 -1.65 -18.52 12.33
N ARG A 179 -1.67 -17.25 11.91
CA ARG A 179 -2.87 -16.46 11.61
C ARG A 179 -2.66 -15.63 10.34
N PRO A 180 -3.72 -15.25 9.61
CA PRO A 180 -3.59 -14.34 8.48
C PRO A 180 -3.08 -12.97 8.96
N VAL A 181 -1.96 -12.51 8.39
CA VAL A 181 -1.32 -11.25 8.77
C VAL A 181 -0.84 -10.49 7.55
N CYS A 182 -0.87 -9.16 7.62
CA CYS A 182 -0.16 -8.28 6.71
C CYS A 182 1.16 -7.87 7.35
N VAL A 183 2.26 -8.05 6.64
CA VAL A 183 3.60 -7.69 7.08
C VAL A 183 4.21 -6.65 6.18
N THR A 184 4.72 -5.60 6.82
CA THR A 184 5.40 -4.48 6.19
C THR A 184 6.82 -4.41 6.71
N VAL A 185 7.82 -4.64 5.87
CA VAL A 185 9.24 -4.63 6.23
C VAL A 185 9.90 -3.37 5.72
N ARG A 186 10.55 -2.63 6.63
CA ARG A 186 11.33 -1.45 6.31
C ARG A 186 12.79 -1.66 6.68
N ALA A 187 13.71 -1.19 5.83
CA ALA A 187 15.12 -1.14 6.19
C ALA A 187 15.31 -0.07 7.28
N LEU A 188 15.91 -0.45 8.41
CA LEU A 188 16.14 0.47 9.53
C LEU A 188 17.03 1.66 9.15
N PRO A 189 18.14 1.49 8.40
CA PRO A 189 19.03 2.62 8.08
C PRO A 189 18.41 3.69 7.18
N SER A 190 17.49 3.30 6.28
CA SER A 190 16.93 4.20 5.27
C SER A 190 15.44 4.49 5.46
N GLY A 191 14.75 3.79 6.37
CA GLY A 191 13.30 3.82 6.51
C GLY A 191 12.52 3.31 5.28
N ARG A 192 13.24 2.87 4.23
CA ARG A 192 12.67 2.46 2.94
C ARG A 192 11.84 1.20 3.10
N LEU A 193 10.65 1.20 2.51
CA LEU A 193 9.81 0.01 2.40
C LEU A 193 10.47 -0.99 1.44
N VAL A 194 10.68 -2.22 1.91
CA VAL A 194 11.36 -3.28 1.13
C VAL A 194 10.42 -4.43 0.80
N LEU A 195 9.46 -4.73 1.68
CA LEU A 195 8.44 -5.75 1.45
C LEU A 195 7.12 -5.31 2.06
N MET A 196 6.02 -5.52 1.35
CA MET A 196 4.67 -5.46 1.90
C MET A 196 3.91 -6.67 1.38
N SER A 197 3.43 -7.51 2.27
CA SER A 197 2.79 -8.75 1.88
C SER A 197 1.79 -9.27 2.89
N ASN A 198 0.70 -9.85 2.37
CA ASN A 198 -0.17 -10.73 3.14
C ASN A 198 0.46 -12.12 3.25
N ILE A 199 0.31 -12.73 4.42
CA ILE A 199 0.77 -14.08 4.75
C ILE A 199 -0.45 -14.81 5.28
N ASP A 200 -0.85 -15.85 4.56
CA ASP A 200 -1.97 -16.69 4.93
C ASP A 200 -1.58 -17.60 6.09
N GLN A 201 -2.59 -18.06 6.82
CA GLN A 201 -2.39 -18.95 7.94
C GLN A 201 -1.67 -20.24 7.52
N ASN A 202 -0.55 -20.55 8.20
CA ASN A 202 0.25 -21.75 7.98
C ASN A 202 0.84 -21.89 6.56
N VAL A 203 0.89 -20.80 5.78
CA VAL A 203 1.53 -20.78 4.47
C VAL A 203 2.78 -19.89 4.57
N PRO A 204 3.99 -20.48 4.68
CA PRO A 204 5.22 -19.71 4.73
C PRO A 204 5.39 -18.92 3.42
N LYS A 205 5.77 -17.66 3.54
CA LYS A 205 6.04 -16.81 2.39
C LYS A 205 7.50 -16.47 2.29
N GLU A 206 8.06 -16.71 1.11
CA GLU A 206 9.46 -16.48 0.83
C GLU A 206 9.64 -15.10 0.18
N ALA A 207 10.67 -14.37 0.61
CA ALA A 207 11.08 -13.11 0.02
C ALA A 207 12.61 -13.05 -0.10
N LEU A 208 13.09 -12.35 -1.10
CA LEU A 208 14.50 -12.04 -1.27
C LEU A 208 14.74 -10.65 -0.71
N LEU A 209 15.52 -10.55 0.37
CA LEU A 209 15.85 -9.28 1.01
C LEU A 209 17.36 -9.06 0.95
N PRO A 210 17.84 -7.83 0.72
CA PRO A 210 19.26 -7.52 0.88
C PRO A 210 19.77 -7.84 2.29
N LYS A 211 21.09 -7.90 2.44
CA LYS A 211 21.68 -7.96 3.79
C LYS A 211 21.49 -6.61 4.48
N GLY A 212 21.12 -6.63 5.76
CA GLY A 212 20.89 -5.42 6.53
C GLY A 212 19.97 -5.62 7.72
N GLU A 213 19.65 -4.50 8.39
CA GLU A 213 18.73 -4.46 9.52
C GLU A 213 17.35 -3.95 9.09
N TYR A 214 16.33 -4.58 9.63
CA TYR A 214 14.94 -4.39 9.21
C TYR A 214 14.00 -4.30 10.41
N ALA A 215 12.92 -3.55 10.22
CA ALA A 215 11.77 -3.51 11.10
C ALA A 215 10.54 -4.05 10.35
N ALA A 216 9.97 -5.14 10.84
CA ALA A 216 8.68 -5.66 10.40
C ALA A 216 7.56 -5.10 11.28
N LYS A 217 6.57 -4.48 10.65
CA LYS A 217 5.27 -4.18 11.24
C LYS A 217 4.29 -5.26 10.80
N ILE A 218 3.69 -5.94 11.76
CA ILE A 218 2.79 -7.07 11.59
C ILE A 218 1.40 -6.60 12.00
N VAL A 219 0.43 -6.73 11.11
CA VAL A 219 -0.96 -6.33 11.32
C VAL A 219 -1.84 -7.53 11.04
N GLY A 220 -2.44 -8.08 12.09
CA GLY A 220 -3.42 -9.14 11.99
C GLY A 220 -4.77 -8.72 12.58
N HIS A 221 -5.73 -9.64 12.56
CA HIS A 221 -7.07 -9.36 13.07
C HIS A 221 -7.04 -9.06 14.58
N GLY A 222 -7.17 -7.77 14.93
CA GLY A 222 -7.18 -7.30 16.32
C GLY A 222 -5.81 -7.17 16.99
N PHE A 223 -4.70 -7.30 16.24
CA PHE A 223 -3.36 -7.11 16.82
C PHE A 223 -2.41 -6.39 15.86
N VAL A 224 -1.49 -5.61 16.45
CA VAL A 224 -0.38 -4.96 15.75
C VAL A 224 0.87 -5.23 16.56
N ALA A 225 1.90 -5.77 15.91
CA ALA A 225 3.20 -6.04 16.50
C ALA A 225 4.31 -5.41 15.65
N ASN A 226 5.41 -5.02 16.28
CA ASN A 226 6.62 -4.57 15.59
C ASN A 226 7.77 -5.48 16.01
N ARG A 227 8.55 -5.98 15.06
CA ARG A 227 9.74 -6.79 15.31
C ARG A 227 10.91 -6.31 14.47
N ASN A 228 12.07 -6.17 15.10
CA ASN A 228 13.32 -5.89 14.40
C ASN A 228 14.06 -7.19 14.13
N PHE A 229 14.69 -7.30 12.95
CA PHE A 229 15.48 -8.47 12.57
C PHE A 229 16.62 -8.06 11.64
N SER A 230 17.68 -8.88 11.60
CA SER A 230 18.85 -8.65 10.75
C SER A 230 19.03 -9.80 9.77
N VAL A 231 19.37 -9.49 8.52
CA VAL A 231 19.64 -10.46 7.48
C VAL A 231 21.14 -10.44 7.17
N SER A 232 21.85 -11.50 7.58
CA SER A 232 23.32 -11.57 7.50
C SER A 232 23.87 -12.49 6.39
N GLY A 233 23.01 -13.26 5.71
CA GLY A 233 23.38 -14.04 4.51
C GLY A 233 23.04 -15.53 4.51
N LYS A 234 22.65 -16.11 5.64
CA LYS A 234 21.97 -17.41 5.67
C LYS A 234 20.46 -17.20 5.56
N GLY A 235 19.73 -18.20 5.08
CA GLY A 235 18.27 -18.13 5.06
C GLY A 235 17.73 -17.84 6.46
N VAL A 236 16.91 -16.80 6.61
CA VAL A 236 16.35 -16.38 7.91
C VAL A 236 14.87 -16.74 7.92
N GLU A 237 14.44 -17.52 8.90
CA GLU A 237 13.01 -17.73 9.17
C GLU A 237 12.55 -16.76 10.25
N ILE A 238 11.42 -16.09 10.00
CA ILE A 238 10.82 -15.11 10.89
C ILE A 238 9.41 -15.56 11.22
N ASP A 239 9.21 -15.95 12.47
CA ASP A 239 7.89 -16.21 13.04
C ASP A 239 7.21 -14.87 13.40
N LEU A 240 5.99 -14.69 12.91
CA LEU A 240 5.21 -13.45 12.96
C LEU A 240 4.03 -13.50 13.94
N ASN A 241 3.98 -14.53 14.77
CA ASN A 241 2.99 -14.63 15.85
C ASN A 241 3.25 -13.63 17.00
#